data_AF-A0A410QB57-F1
#
_entry.id   AF-A0A410QB57-F1
#
_cell.length_a   1.000
_cell.length_b   1.000
_cell.length_c   1.000
_cell.angle_alpha   90.00
_cell.angle_beta   90.00
_cell.angle_gamma   90.00
#
_symmetry.space_group_name_H-M   'P 1'
#
loop_
_entity.id
_entity.type
_entity.pdbx_description
1 polymer ?
#
loop_
_entity_poly.entity_id
_entity_poly.type
_entity_poly.pdbx_seq_one_letter_code
_entity_poly.pdbx_strand_id
1 'polypeptide(L)'
;MDNLLYPELYYRIYPKVIDVINKNLSIISADTELTDEQLNNMVEEVYREMIQECPEMQEDPGERKIRSSRYRIQRPYYGRGRLARDIISIILISELLRRRYIYG
;
A
#
# COMPACT_ATOMS: atom_id res chain seq x y z
N MET A 1 -11.43 2.92 24.65
CA MET A 1 -10.82 3.82 23.64
C MET A 1 -9.40 3.32 23.44
N ASP A 2 -9.27 2.22 22.69
CA ASP A 2 -7.96 1.66 22.37
C ASP A 2 -7.62 2.07 20.94
N ASN A 3 -6.72 3.04 20.84
CA ASN A 3 -6.21 3.63 19.62
C ASN A 3 -5.14 2.69 19.00
N LEU A 4 -5.44 1.39 18.88
CA LEU A 4 -4.51 0.32 18.50
C LEU A 4 -4.60 -0.09 17.02
N LEU A 5 -5.27 0.69 16.19
CA LEU A 5 -5.48 0.37 14.76
C LEU A 5 -4.21 0.51 13.89
N TYR A 6 -3.22 1.30 14.32
CA TYR A 6 -2.06 1.64 13.49
C TYR A 6 -0.88 0.63 13.57
N PRO A 7 -0.51 0.07 14.75
CA PRO A 7 0.54 -0.93 14.81
C PRO A 7 0.15 -2.24 14.11
N GLU A 8 -1.07 -2.73 14.35
CA GLU A 8 -1.53 -3.99 13.76
C GLU A 8 -1.56 -3.95 12.23
N LEU A 9 -1.99 -2.83 11.66
CA LEU A 9 -2.02 -2.64 10.22
C LEU A 9 -0.60 -2.69 9.63
N TYR A 10 0.37 -2.05 10.28
CA TYR A 10 1.78 -2.15 9.88
C TYR A 10 2.27 -3.60 9.92
N TYR A 11 2.01 -4.35 11.00
CA TYR A 11 2.41 -5.75 11.11
C TYR A 11 1.75 -6.67 10.08
N ARG A 12 0.57 -6.30 9.54
CA ARG A 12 -0.09 -7.03 8.45
C ARG A 12 0.46 -6.65 7.07
N ILE A 13 0.72 -5.37 6.82
CA ILE A 13 1.21 -4.87 5.54
C ILE A 13 2.69 -5.27 5.34
N TYR A 14 3.50 -5.14 6.38
CA TYR A 14 4.95 -5.35 6.31
C TYR A 14 5.39 -6.70 5.72
N PRO A 15 4.90 -7.86 6.20
CA PRO A 15 5.31 -9.15 5.63
C PRO A 15 4.96 -9.25 4.13
N LYS A 16 3.80 -8.73 3.72
CA LYS A 16 3.37 -8.71 2.31
C LYS A 16 4.30 -7.85 1.45
N VAL A 17 4.67 -6.67 1.95
CA VAL A 17 5.65 -5.80 1.30
C VAL A 17 6.98 -6.53 1.10
N ILE A 18 7.48 -7.21 2.13
CA ILE A 18 8.73 -7.97 2.06
C ILE A 18 8.63 -9.10 1.04
N ASP A 19 7.51 -9.84 1.01
CA ASP A 19 7.27 -10.91 0.06
C ASP A 19 7.26 -10.40 -1.38
N VAL A 20 6.53 -9.31 -1.66
CA VAL A 20 6.48 -8.67 -2.98
C VAL A 20 7.85 -8.15 -3.41
N ILE A 21 8.59 -7.51 -2.50
CA ILE A 21 9.97 -7.08 -2.75
C ILE A 21 10.85 -8.29 -3.08
N ASN A 22 10.80 -9.38 -2.32
CA ASN A 22 11.61 -10.57 -2.55
C ASN A 22 11.28 -11.26 -3.88
N LYS A 23 10.00 -11.39 -4.23
CA LYS A 23 9.55 -11.91 -5.53
C LYS A 23 10.15 -11.08 -6.67
N ASN A 24 10.03 -9.75 -6.60
CA ASN A 24 10.44 -8.87 -7.69
C ASN A 24 11.97 -8.65 -7.76
N LEU A 25 12.68 -8.56 -6.64
CA LEU A 25 14.16 -8.46 -6.63
C LEU A 25 14.87 -9.76 -7.00
N SER A 26 14.22 -10.93 -6.86
CA SER A 26 14.78 -12.16 -7.44
C SER A 26 14.79 -12.13 -8.97
N ILE A 27 13.91 -11.33 -9.57
CA ILE A 27 13.74 -11.17 -11.02
C ILE A 27 14.53 -9.96 -11.54
N ILE A 28 14.71 -8.94 -10.71
CA ILE A 28 15.35 -7.66 -11.03
C ILE A 28 16.69 -7.60 -10.29
N SER A 29 17.80 -7.73 -11.03
CA SER A 29 19.16 -7.63 -10.48
C SER A 29 19.28 -6.42 -9.55
N ALA A 30 19.94 -6.58 -8.40
CA ALA A 30 19.99 -5.60 -7.31
C ALA A 30 20.48 -4.18 -7.71
N ASP A 31 21.18 -4.07 -8.85
CA ASP A 31 21.68 -2.81 -9.43
C ASP A 31 20.73 -2.15 -10.45
N THR A 32 19.57 -2.74 -10.71
CA THR A 32 18.63 -2.20 -11.70
C THR A 32 17.71 -1.20 -11.02
N GLU A 33 17.67 0.02 -11.56
CA GLU A 33 16.68 1.01 -11.13
C GLU A 33 15.27 0.50 -11.45
N LEU A 34 14.41 0.48 -10.42
CA LEU A 34 13.00 0.18 -10.58
C LEU A 34 12.30 1.34 -11.28
N THR A 35 11.50 1.03 -12.31
CA THR A 35 10.66 2.04 -12.95
C THR A 35 9.46 2.38 -12.08
N ASP A 36 8.89 3.58 -12.27
CA ASP A 36 7.65 3.99 -11.58
C ASP A 36 6.51 2.99 -11.83
N GLU A 37 6.44 2.39 -13.02
CA GLU A 37 5.44 1.37 -13.35
C GLU A 37 5.64 0.09 -12.52
N GLN A 38 6.88 -0.39 -12.38
CA GLN A 38 7.19 -1.55 -11.55
C GLN A 38 6.85 -1.28 -10.08
N LEU A 39 7.19 -0.10 -9.58
CA LEU A 39 6.87 0.30 -8.22
C LEU A 39 5.35 0.35 -7.99
N ASN A 40 4.60 0.95 -8.91
CA ASN A 40 3.14 0.99 -8.83
C ASN A 40 2.51 -0.41 -8.88
N ASN A 41 3.05 -1.32 -9.70
CA ASN A 41 2.59 -2.70 -9.76
C ASN A 41 2.82 -3.44 -8.44
N MET A 42 3.97 -3.23 -7.79
CA MET A 42 4.26 -3.79 -6.47
C MET A 42 3.31 -3.26 -5.39
N VAL A 43 2.99 -1.96 -5.42
CA VAL A 43 2.01 -1.36 -4.50
C VAL A 43 0.62 -1.97 -4.71
N GLU A 44 0.19 -2.13 -5.97
CA GLU A 44 -1.12 -2.71 -6.27
C GLU A 44 -1.20 -4.21 -5.92
N GLU A 45 -0.12 -4.97 -6.05
CA GLU A 45 -0.04 -6.36 -5.59
C GLU A 45 -0.28 -6.45 -4.07
N VAL A 46 0.47 -5.68 -3.27
CA VAL A 46 0.28 -5.64 -1.81
C VAL A 46 -1.13 -5.17 -1.45
N TYR A 47 -1.64 -4.13 -2.13
CA TYR A 47 -2.98 -3.62 -1.89
C TYR A 47 -4.07 -4.67 -2.16
N ARG A 48 -3.93 -5.45 -3.23
CA ARG A 48 -4.85 -6.56 -3.55
C ARG A 48 -4.80 -7.66 -2.50
N GLU A 49 -3.63 -8.04 -2.02
CA GLU A 49 -3.49 -9.01 -0.93
C GLU A 49 -4.14 -8.50 0.36
N MET A 50 -4.00 -7.20 0.65
CA MET A 50 -4.65 -6.57 1.82
C MET A 50 -6.18 -6.55 1.69
N ILE A 51 -6.72 -6.33 0.50
CA ILE A 51 -8.17 -6.40 0.26
C ILE A 51 -8.71 -7.82 0.48
N GLN A 52 -7.97 -8.85 0.07
CA GLN A 52 -8.39 -10.23 0.26
C GLN A 52 -8.53 -10.59 1.75
N GLU A 53 -7.64 -10.07 2.59
CA GLU A 53 -7.68 -10.30 4.04
C GLU A 53 -8.61 -9.35 4.80
N CYS A 54 -8.81 -8.14 4.29
CA CYS A 54 -9.60 -7.09 4.91
C CYS A 54 -10.49 -6.44 3.83
N PRO A 55 -11.61 -7.07 3.45
CA PRO A 55 -12.52 -6.53 2.44
C PRO A 55 -13.13 -5.17 2.84
N GLU A 56 -13.10 -4.82 4.13
CA GLU A 56 -13.51 -3.52 4.68
C GLU A 56 -12.69 -2.35 4.11
N MET A 57 -11.51 -2.63 3.52
CA MET A 57 -10.72 -1.61 2.81
C MET A 57 -11.34 -1.21 1.46
N GLN A 58 -12.14 -2.08 0.84
CA GLN A 58 -12.91 -1.76 -0.38
C GLN A 58 -14.28 -1.16 -0.09
N GLU A 59 -14.82 -1.37 1.11
CA GLU A 59 -16.12 -0.82 1.52
C GLU A 59 -16.00 0.64 1.97
N ASP A 60 -15.49 1.50 1.07
CA ASP A 60 -15.71 2.94 1.19
C ASP A 60 -16.94 3.32 0.35
N PRO A 61 -18.13 3.56 0.95
CA PRO A 61 -19.32 4.02 0.22
C PRO A 61 -19.10 5.37 -0.49
N GLY A 62 -17.97 6.05 -0.25
CA GLY A 62 -17.55 7.26 -0.96
C GLY A 62 -17.09 7.02 -2.40
N GLU A 63 -16.28 5.99 -2.68
CA GLU A 63 -15.68 5.80 -4.02
C GLU A 63 -16.69 5.30 -5.06
N ARG A 64 -17.65 4.45 -4.68
CA ARG A 64 -18.76 4.04 -5.58
C ARG A 64 -19.65 5.20 -6.01
N LYS A 65 -19.69 6.29 -5.23
CA LYS A 65 -20.63 7.42 -5.42
C LYS A 65 -20.03 8.61 -6.17
N ILE A 66 -18.74 8.60 -6.52
CA ILE A 66 -18.09 9.71 -7.23
C ILE A 66 -18.68 9.95 -8.64
N ARG A 67 -19.41 8.98 -9.21
CA ARG A 67 -20.18 9.22 -10.44
C ARG A 67 -21.41 10.13 -10.25
N SER A 68 -21.80 10.47 -9.02
CA SER A 68 -23.02 11.26 -8.80
C SER A 68 -22.98 12.08 -7.50
N SER A 69 -23.05 13.41 -7.64
CA SER A 69 -23.52 14.36 -6.62
C SER A 69 -22.45 15.16 -5.83
N ARG A 70 -22.07 16.30 -6.41
CA ARG A 70 -22.29 17.69 -5.95
C ARG A 70 -22.44 18.08 -4.45
N TYR A 71 -22.00 17.28 -3.47
CA TYR A 71 -21.97 17.72 -2.06
C TYR A 71 -20.63 17.43 -1.38
N ARG A 72 -19.78 18.47 -1.31
CA ARG A 72 -18.54 18.49 -0.52
C ARG A 72 -18.89 18.70 0.97
N ILE A 73 -19.30 17.64 1.65
CA ILE A 73 -19.29 17.62 3.11
C ILE A 73 -18.02 16.85 3.50
N GLN A 74 -17.12 17.51 4.24
CA GLN A 74 -15.95 16.87 4.85
C GLN A 74 -16.43 15.66 5.67
N ARG A 75 -16.26 14.46 5.12
CA ARG A 75 -16.51 13.20 5.83
C ARG A 75 -15.15 12.60 6.21
N PRO A 76 -14.97 12.13 7.45
CA PRO A 76 -13.68 11.68 7.98
C PRO A 76 -13.13 10.38 7.34
N TYR A 77 -13.84 9.80 6.39
CA TYR A 77 -13.54 8.49 5.82
C TYR A 77 -13.35 8.51 4.30
N TYR A 78 -13.15 9.67 3.68
CA TYR A 78 -12.95 9.78 2.23
C TYR A 78 -11.59 9.18 1.83
N GLY A 79 -11.57 8.05 1.12
CA GLY A 79 -10.39 7.57 0.39
C GLY A 79 -9.45 6.67 1.19
N ARG A 80 -9.99 5.81 2.06
CA ARG A 80 -9.18 4.82 2.81
C ARG A 80 -8.33 3.94 1.89
N GLY A 81 -8.81 3.65 0.67
CA GLY A 81 -8.04 2.91 -0.34
C GLY A 81 -6.83 3.67 -0.88
N ARG A 82 -6.95 5.00 -1.09
CA ARG A 82 -5.80 5.84 -1.48
C ARG A 82 -4.79 5.93 -0.34
N LEU A 83 -5.27 6.17 0.88
CA LEU A 83 -4.42 6.26 2.06
C LEU A 83 -3.71 4.93 2.37
N ALA A 84 -4.38 3.79 2.18
CA ALA A 84 -3.76 2.48 2.29
C ALA A 84 -2.68 2.26 1.24
N ARG A 85 -2.92 2.62 -0.03
CA ARG A 85 -1.90 2.59 -1.08
C ARG A 85 -0.72 3.51 -0.76
N ASP A 86 -0.97 4.71 -0.25
CA ASP A 86 0.10 5.65 0.14
C ASP A 86 0.94 5.08 1.30
N ILE A 87 0.32 4.47 2.31
CA ILE A 87 1.04 3.78 3.40
C ILE A 87 1.88 2.62 2.86
N ILE A 88 1.31 1.80 1.99
CA ILE A 88 2.03 0.69 1.33
C ILE A 88 3.23 1.23 0.56
N SER A 89 3.06 2.28 -0.24
CA SER A 89 4.13 2.95 -0.99
C SER A 89 5.25 3.45 -0.08
N ILE A 90 4.92 4.10 1.03
CA ILE A 90 5.91 4.59 2.00
C ILE A 90 6.72 3.43 2.57
N ILE A 91 6.06 2.34 2.99
CA ILE A 91 6.75 1.17 3.56
C ILE A 91 7.63 0.50 2.49
N LEU A 92 7.10 0.31 1.28
CA LEU A 92 7.81 -0.27 0.14
C LEU A 92 9.08 0.51 -0.20
N ILE A 93 8.97 1.83 -0.36
CA ILE A 93 10.11 2.70 -0.68
C ILE A 93 11.13 2.69 0.46
N SER A 94 10.66 2.77 1.71
CA SER A 94 11.56 2.72 2.88
C SER A 94 12.37 1.43 2.91
N GLU A 95 11.75 0.30 2.56
CA GLU A 95 12.40 -1.00 2.48
C GLU A 95 13.40 -1.11 1.32
N LEU A 96 13.03 -0.62 0.14
CA LEU A 96 13.92 -0.59 -1.02
C LEU A 96 15.16 0.28 -0.75
N LEU A 97 14.97 1.46 -0.15
CA LEU A 97 16.07 2.35 0.26
C LEU A 97 16.95 1.71 1.33
N ARG A 98 16.36 1.04 2.32
CA ARG A 98 17.10 0.34 3.37
C ARG A 98 17.98 -0.76 2.78
N ARG A 99 17.45 -1.56 1.85
CA ARG A 99 18.23 -2.62 1.18
C ARG A 99 19.35 -2.03 0.32
N ARG A 100 19.09 -0.94 -0.40
CA ARG A 100 20.13 -0.22 -1.16
C ARG A 100 21.25 0.30 -0.25
N TYR A 101 20.94 0.75 0.96
CA TYR A 101 21.96 1.24 1.90
C TYR A 101 22.74 0.12 2.62
N ILE A 102 22.13 -1.06 2.80
CA ILE A 102 22.77 -2.21 3.45
C ILE A 102 23.66 -3.00 2.48
N TYR A 103 23.27 -3.07 1.21
CA TYR A 103 24.00 -3.81 0.17
C TYR A 103 24.79 -2.90 -0.80
N GLY A 104 24.82 -1.59 -0.55
CA GLY A 104 25.54 -0.59 -1.34
C GLY A 104 26.85 -0.13 -0.72
#